data_AF-A0A923BMH7-F1
#
_entry.id   AF-A0A923BMH7-F1
#
_cell.length_a   1.000
_cell.length_b   1.000
_cell.length_c   1.000
_cell.angle_alpha   90.00
_cell.angle_beta   90.00
_cell.angle_gamma   90.00
#
_symmetry.space_group_name_H-M   'P 1'
#
loop_
_entity.id
_entity.type
_entity.pdbx_description
1 polymer ?
#
loop_
_entity_poly.entity_id
_entity_poly.type
_entity_poly.pdbx_seq_one_letter_code
_entity_poly.pdbx_strand_id
1 'polypeptide(L)'
;MKRLLLFLSVITCSSYAQLAPLTVEKIMRDPKWIGVAPSNVSWSEDSKSVYFSWNPDKNEGDSLYVISLTNRTPQKVSAAVRRGLPSVNGVYNKARTKKIFEKNGDLFLLDLPTNKRVQITSTNERESNPQFSMDERKVLFSFNMNLYSWEIANGSFAQLTDFKRGTKRPDAKLSEQEKWLKADQLAYFEILKQRNEAKKATDKNLKADRPKRPKEIYLDDKNVDQVQLSPDGNYITYRLTKVATPKNTIIPNYVTESGFTEDITGRSKVGAAQSTNEFFVYDLAKDTVLVVKTNEIPGIFDIPEYKKEYPAKTKPADDKKEKKPEPRPIALFGPYWSEDGKNNVMI
;
A
#
# COMPACT_ATOMS: atom_id res chain seq x y z
N MET A 1 -57.96 30.78 -77.91
CA MET A 1 -57.79 31.15 -76.48
C MET A 1 -56.60 30.38 -75.92
N LYS A 2 -55.71 31.07 -75.21
CA LYS A 2 -54.32 30.66 -74.90
C LYS A 2 -54.27 29.53 -73.86
N ARG A 3 -53.43 28.52 -74.12
CA ARG A 3 -53.07 27.45 -73.17
C ARG A 3 -52.12 28.01 -72.11
N LEU A 4 -52.38 27.72 -70.83
CA LEU A 4 -51.42 27.93 -69.74
C LEU A 4 -51.32 26.65 -68.93
N LEU A 5 -50.24 25.89 -69.15
CA LEU A 5 -49.85 24.73 -68.35
C LEU A 5 -48.81 25.21 -67.33
N LEU A 6 -49.19 25.23 -66.06
CA LEU A 6 -48.31 25.65 -64.97
C LEU A 6 -47.52 24.42 -64.49
N PHE A 7 -46.25 24.32 -64.89
CA PHE A 7 -45.33 23.28 -64.45
C PHE A 7 -44.71 23.71 -63.12
N LEU A 8 -45.08 23.06 -62.01
CA LEU A 8 -44.49 23.30 -60.69
C LEU A 8 -43.25 22.40 -60.53
N SER A 9 -42.05 22.96 -60.75
CA SER A 9 -40.79 22.26 -60.50
C SER A 9 -40.48 22.23 -59.00
N VAL A 10 -40.63 21.07 -58.37
CA VAL A 10 -40.13 20.84 -57.00
C VAL A 10 -38.61 20.64 -57.10
N ILE A 11 -37.85 21.67 -56.75
CA ILE A 11 -36.39 21.58 -56.61
C ILE A 11 -36.11 20.95 -55.24
N THR A 12 -35.90 19.64 -55.20
CA THR A 12 -35.30 18.97 -54.03
C THR A 12 -33.82 19.31 -54.00
N CYS A 13 -33.44 20.30 -53.20
CA CYS A 13 -32.04 20.57 -52.90
C CYS A 13 -31.53 19.49 -51.94
N SER A 14 -30.98 18.40 -52.49
CA SER A 14 -30.24 17.43 -51.71
C SER A 14 -28.88 18.02 -51.35
N SER A 15 -28.82 18.75 -50.24
CA SER A 15 -27.56 19.19 -49.64
C SER A 15 -26.82 17.95 -49.11
N TYR A 16 -26.00 17.32 -49.95
CA TYR A 16 -24.95 16.44 -49.45
C TYR A 16 -23.95 17.34 -48.72
N ALA A 17 -23.99 17.32 -47.38
CA ALA A 17 -22.96 17.96 -46.58
C ALA A 17 -21.63 17.24 -46.87
N GLN A 18 -20.86 17.77 -47.83
CA GLN A 18 -19.50 17.32 -48.07
C GLN A 18 -18.72 17.57 -46.77
N LEU A 19 -18.34 16.50 -46.08
CA LEU A 19 -17.53 16.58 -44.88
C LEU A 19 -16.28 17.40 -45.21
N ALA A 20 -16.10 18.54 -44.53
CA ALA A 20 -14.91 19.36 -44.71
C ALA A 20 -13.64 18.50 -44.52
N PRO A 21 -12.61 18.68 -45.35
CA PRO A 21 -11.39 17.89 -45.28
C PRO A 21 -10.80 17.96 -43.87
N LEU A 22 -10.26 16.84 -43.40
CA LEU A 22 -9.61 16.78 -42.08
C LEU A 22 -8.31 17.60 -42.14
N THR A 23 -8.20 18.63 -41.31
CA THR A 23 -7.00 19.48 -41.23
C THR A 23 -6.23 19.22 -39.93
N VAL A 24 -4.95 19.63 -39.89
CA VAL A 24 -4.13 19.54 -38.67
C VAL A 24 -4.76 20.36 -37.54
N GLU A 25 -5.28 21.55 -37.84
CA GLU A 25 -5.99 22.39 -36.87
C GLU A 25 -7.22 21.69 -36.31
N LYS A 26 -7.93 20.89 -37.12
CA LYS A 26 -9.09 20.12 -36.67
C LYS A 26 -8.67 18.96 -35.77
N ILE A 27 -7.57 18.28 -36.09
CA ILE A 27 -7.01 17.17 -35.28
C ILE A 27 -6.49 17.69 -33.93
N MET A 28 -5.84 18.85 -33.91
CA MET A 28 -5.19 19.44 -32.72
C MET A 28 -6.15 20.18 -31.78
N ARG A 29 -7.45 20.28 -32.10
CA ARG A 29 -8.48 20.79 -31.18
C ARG A 29 -8.69 19.84 -30.00
N ASP A 30 -9.32 20.34 -28.94
CA ASP A 30 -9.79 19.51 -27.82
C ASP A 30 -10.58 18.30 -28.39
N PRO A 31 -10.10 17.05 -28.18
CA PRO A 31 -10.70 15.84 -28.73
C PRO A 31 -12.19 15.66 -28.43
N LYS A 32 -12.75 16.42 -27.47
CA LYS A 32 -14.20 16.53 -27.23
C LYS A 32 -15.02 16.78 -28.49
N TRP A 33 -14.44 17.31 -29.58
CA TRP A 33 -15.13 17.44 -30.88
C TRP A 33 -15.52 16.08 -31.52
N ILE A 34 -14.82 15.01 -31.17
CA ILE A 34 -15.11 13.62 -31.59
C ILE A 34 -16.15 12.97 -30.66
N GLY A 35 -16.47 13.63 -29.54
CA GLY A 35 -17.26 13.10 -28.45
C GLY A 35 -16.39 12.73 -27.25
N VAL A 36 -17.02 12.61 -26.08
CA VAL A 36 -16.35 12.20 -24.84
C VAL A 36 -16.62 10.72 -24.61
N ALA A 37 -15.57 9.90 -24.62
CA ALA A 37 -15.69 8.48 -24.31
C ALA A 37 -15.88 8.28 -22.79
N PRO A 38 -16.76 7.37 -22.36
CA PRO A 38 -16.82 6.94 -20.97
C PRO A 38 -15.48 6.40 -20.46
N SER A 39 -15.18 6.63 -19.18
CA SER A 39 -13.99 6.13 -18.49
C SER A 39 -14.37 5.44 -17.18
N ASN A 40 -13.41 4.77 -16.53
CA ASN A 40 -13.62 4.10 -15.22
C ASN A 40 -14.84 3.16 -15.19
N VAL A 41 -15.01 2.37 -16.26
CA VAL A 41 -16.15 1.47 -16.41
C VAL A 41 -16.06 0.35 -15.36
N SER A 42 -17.14 0.13 -14.61
CA SER A 42 -17.22 -0.93 -13.60
C SER A 42 -18.63 -1.52 -13.53
N TRP A 43 -18.71 -2.80 -13.19
CA TRP A 43 -19.98 -3.46 -12.91
C TRP A 43 -20.42 -3.22 -11.47
N SER A 44 -21.73 -3.17 -11.24
CA SER A 44 -22.29 -3.36 -9.90
C SER A 44 -21.97 -4.77 -9.40
N GLU A 45 -21.90 -4.93 -8.08
CA GLU A 45 -21.63 -6.23 -7.44
C GLU A 45 -22.63 -7.33 -7.82
N ASP A 46 -23.88 -6.95 -8.12
CA ASP A 46 -24.93 -7.87 -8.56
C ASP A 46 -24.95 -8.10 -10.08
N SER A 47 -24.00 -7.53 -10.82
CA SER A 47 -23.89 -7.62 -12.29
C SER A 47 -25.12 -7.10 -13.06
N LYS A 48 -25.98 -6.26 -12.46
CA LYS A 48 -27.17 -5.72 -13.12
C LYS A 48 -26.98 -4.34 -13.73
N SER A 49 -25.96 -3.62 -13.30
CA SER A 49 -25.69 -2.24 -13.71
C SER A 49 -24.22 -2.05 -14.08
N VAL A 50 -23.97 -1.11 -15.00
CA VAL A 50 -22.63 -0.68 -15.37
C VAL A 50 -22.51 0.80 -15.03
N TYR A 51 -21.54 1.13 -14.20
CA TYR A 51 -21.17 2.48 -13.82
C TYR A 51 -19.96 2.95 -14.61
N PHE A 52 -19.92 4.24 -14.92
CA PHE A 52 -18.79 4.85 -15.64
C PHE A 52 -18.76 6.36 -15.43
N SER A 53 -17.57 6.96 -15.50
CA SER A 53 -17.38 8.40 -15.54
C SER A 53 -17.67 8.92 -16.94
N TRP A 54 -18.48 9.96 -17.05
CA TRP A 54 -18.81 10.58 -18.33
C TRP A 54 -19.11 12.07 -18.19
N ASN A 55 -18.82 12.81 -19.26
CA ASN A 55 -19.00 14.26 -19.32
C ASN A 55 -19.49 14.71 -20.72
N PRO A 56 -20.72 14.33 -21.11
CA PRO A 56 -21.26 14.66 -22.43
C PRO A 56 -21.48 16.17 -22.60
N ASP A 57 -21.78 16.89 -21.51
CA ASP A 57 -22.18 18.29 -21.53
C ASP A 57 -20.99 19.27 -21.37
N LYS A 58 -19.75 18.77 -21.44
CA LYS A 58 -18.51 19.56 -21.30
C LYS A 58 -18.44 20.37 -19.99
N ASN A 59 -18.93 19.80 -18.89
CA ASN A 59 -18.76 20.38 -17.56
C ASN A 59 -17.27 20.41 -17.17
N GLU A 60 -16.93 21.16 -16.11
CA GLU A 60 -15.55 21.24 -15.60
C GLU A 60 -15.01 19.89 -15.12
N GLY A 61 -15.87 18.95 -14.75
CA GLY A 61 -15.48 17.62 -14.30
C GLY A 61 -16.47 16.53 -14.66
N ASP A 62 -15.96 15.30 -14.65
CA ASP A 62 -16.74 14.11 -14.96
C ASP A 62 -17.77 13.80 -13.87
N SER A 63 -18.93 13.29 -14.29
CA SER A 63 -19.96 12.78 -13.39
C SER A 63 -20.09 11.27 -13.53
N LEU A 64 -20.58 10.61 -12.48
CA LEU A 64 -20.86 9.18 -12.53
C LEU A 64 -22.20 8.96 -13.24
N TYR A 65 -22.20 8.08 -14.24
CA TYR A 65 -23.39 7.63 -14.95
C TYR A 65 -23.59 6.13 -14.73
N VAL A 66 -24.83 5.68 -14.95
CA VAL A 66 -25.22 4.27 -14.87
C VAL A 66 -26.09 3.89 -16.06
N ILE A 67 -25.91 2.67 -16.54
CA ILE A 67 -26.88 1.94 -17.37
C ILE A 67 -27.22 0.61 -16.69
N SER A 68 -28.38 0.04 -17.00
CA SER A 68 -28.75 -1.31 -16.58
C SER A 68 -28.96 -2.22 -17.78
N LEU A 69 -29.10 -3.52 -17.52
CA LEU A 69 -29.39 -4.50 -18.57
C LEU A 69 -30.72 -4.23 -19.29
N THR A 70 -31.67 -3.57 -18.60
CA THR A 70 -33.01 -3.23 -19.13
C THR A 70 -33.09 -1.79 -19.65
N ASN A 71 -32.38 -0.85 -19.05
CA ASN A 71 -32.33 0.54 -19.47
C ASN A 71 -30.90 0.94 -19.88
N ARG A 72 -30.67 0.96 -21.19
CA ARG A 72 -29.35 1.24 -21.78
C ARG A 72 -29.10 2.73 -22.02
N THR A 73 -30.05 3.60 -21.65
CA THR A 73 -29.87 5.05 -21.72
C THR A 73 -29.06 5.52 -20.51
N PRO A 74 -27.90 6.18 -20.68
CA PRO A 74 -27.09 6.66 -19.57
C PRO A 74 -27.85 7.62 -18.66
N GLN A 75 -27.86 7.34 -17.36
CA GLN A 75 -28.45 8.21 -16.34
C GLN A 75 -27.40 8.70 -15.37
N LYS A 76 -27.40 10.01 -15.10
CA LYS A 76 -26.49 10.62 -14.11
C LYS A 76 -26.86 10.11 -12.72
N VAL A 77 -25.88 9.56 -12.01
CA VAL A 77 -26.05 9.03 -10.65
C VAL A 77 -26.13 10.19 -9.65
N SER A 78 -27.14 10.18 -8.80
CA SER A 78 -27.28 11.20 -7.76
C SER A 78 -26.16 11.11 -6.72
N ALA A 79 -25.85 12.23 -6.06
CA ALA A 79 -24.81 12.27 -5.03
C ALA A 79 -25.09 11.30 -3.86
N ALA A 80 -26.36 11.11 -3.49
CA ALA A 80 -26.77 10.19 -2.45
C ALA A 80 -26.49 8.73 -2.84
N VAL A 81 -26.87 8.32 -4.05
CA VAL A 81 -26.60 6.96 -4.56
C VAL A 81 -25.09 6.73 -4.66
N ARG A 82 -24.35 7.68 -5.26
CA ARG A 82 -22.88 7.60 -5.38
C ARG A 82 -22.18 7.43 -4.04
N ARG A 83 -22.62 8.16 -3.00
CA ARG A 83 -22.10 8.02 -1.63
C ARG A 83 -22.48 6.68 -0.99
N GLY A 84 -23.56 6.04 -1.43
CA GLY A 84 -23.98 4.71 -0.98
C GLY A 84 -23.19 3.55 -1.59
N LEU A 85 -22.67 3.68 -2.82
CA LEU A 85 -22.01 2.60 -3.56
C LEU A 85 -20.77 2.05 -2.84
N PRO A 86 -20.52 0.73 -2.87
CA PRO A 86 -19.25 0.18 -2.41
C PRO A 86 -18.10 0.69 -3.30
N SER A 87 -16.86 0.59 -2.80
CA SER A 87 -15.70 0.87 -3.64
C SER A 87 -15.57 -0.18 -4.72
N VAL A 88 -15.18 0.23 -5.93
CA VAL A 88 -14.96 -0.69 -7.06
C VAL A 88 -13.84 -1.67 -6.70
N ASN A 89 -12.76 -1.15 -6.11
CA ASN A 89 -11.65 -1.96 -5.63
C ASN A 89 -11.97 -2.61 -4.29
N GLY A 90 -11.52 -3.84 -4.11
CA GLY A 90 -11.64 -4.57 -2.85
C GLY A 90 -11.16 -6.00 -2.99
N VAL A 91 -11.16 -6.72 -1.87
CA VAL A 91 -10.73 -8.12 -1.78
C VAL A 91 -11.95 -8.98 -1.53
N TYR A 92 -12.14 -9.98 -2.39
CA TYR A 92 -13.19 -10.97 -2.22
C TYR A 92 -12.66 -12.15 -1.41
N ASN A 93 -13.54 -12.78 -0.64
CA ASN A 93 -13.24 -14.07 -0.04
C ASN A 93 -13.21 -15.15 -1.14
N LYS A 94 -12.67 -16.33 -0.86
CA LYS A 94 -12.50 -17.49 -1.76
C LYS A 94 -13.81 -17.86 -2.44
N ALA A 95 -14.92 -17.87 -1.69
CA ALA A 95 -16.25 -18.17 -2.23
C ALA A 95 -16.87 -17.00 -3.01
N ARG A 96 -16.25 -15.81 -3.02
CA ARG A 96 -16.77 -14.57 -3.61
C ARG A 96 -18.18 -14.21 -3.14
N THR A 97 -18.49 -14.48 -1.89
CA THR A 97 -19.74 -14.12 -1.22
C THR A 97 -19.61 -12.89 -0.33
N LYS A 98 -18.37 -12.51 0.03
CA LYS A 98 -18.06 -11.32 0.81
C LYS A 98 -16.95 -10.52 0.16
N LYS A 99 -17.01 -9.20 0.32
CA LYS A 99 -16.01 -8.25 -0.16
C LYS A 99 -15.57 -7.34 0.98
N ILE A 100 -14.27 -7.21 1.19
CA ILE A 100 -13.71 -6.14 2.03
C ILE A 100 -13.25 -5.03 1.10
N PHE A 101 -13.56 -3.80 1.45
CA PHE A 101 -13.10 -2.65 0.69
C PHE A 101 -12.85 -1.46 1.60
N GLU A 102 -11.94 -0.58 1.15
CA GLU A 102 -11.70 0.71 1.76
C GLU A 102 -12.58 1.77 1.08
N LYS A 103 -13.16 2.65 1.89
CA LYS A 103 -13.87 3.83 1.41
C LYS A 103 -13.68 4.99 2.38
N ASN A 104 -13.14 6.09 1.86
CA ASN A 104 -12.89 7.33 2.60
C ASN A 104 -11.94 7.15 3.80
N GLY A 105 -11.02 6.19 3.72
CA GLY A 105 -10.10 5.87 4.81
C GLY A 105 -10.51 4.65 5.62
N ASP A 106 -11.82 4.37 5.72
CA ASP A 106 -12.39 3.31 6.56
C ASP A 106 -12.60 1.99 5.81
N LEU A 107 -12.57 0.88 6.53
CA LEU A 107 -12.82 -0.46 6.02
C LEU A 107 -14.27 -0.90 6.21
N PHE A 108 -14.80 -1.56 5.20
CA PHE A 108 -16.15 -2.12 5.19
C PHE A 108 -16.13 -3.58 4.73
N LEU A 109 -16.98 -4.40 5.34
CA LEU A 109 -17.32 -5.74 4.87
C LEU A 109 -18.70 -5.69 4.21
N LEU A 110 -18.80 -6.13 2.96
CA LEU A 110 -20.04 -6.29 2.23
C LEU A 110 -20.34 -7.78 2.04
N ASP A 111 -21.52 -8.18 2.47
CA ASP A 111 -22.12 -9.46 2.10
C ASP A 111 -22.85 -9.31 0.76
N LEU A 112 -22.37 -9.98 -0.27
CA LEU A 112 -22.84 -9.81 -1.64
C LEU A 112 -24.26 -10.38 -1.86
N PRO A 113 -24.62 -11.57 -1.33
CA PRO A 113 -25.97 -12.11 -1.49
C PRO A 113 -27.06 -11.25 -0.85
N THR A 114 -26.81 -10.70 0.34
CA THR A 114 -27.80 -9.89 1.07
C THR A 114 -27.67 -8.38 0.84
N ASN A 115 -26.58 -7.96 0.17
CA ASN A 115 -26.16 -6.56 0.05
C ASN A 115 -26.01 -5.85 1.42
N LYS A 116 -25.79 -6.62 2.50
CA LYS A 116 -25.62 -6.08 3.85
C LYS A 116 -24.20 -5.59 4.03
N ARG A 117 -24.05 -4.34 4.45
CA ARG A 117 -22.76 -3.71 4.74
C ARG A 117 -22.53 -3.61 6.24
N VAL A 118 -21.33 -3.95 6.68
CA VAL A 118 -20.83 -3.75 8.04
C VAL A 118 -19.60 -2.85 7.95
N GLN A 119 -19.59 -1.77 8.72
CA GLN A 119 -18.42 -0.93 8.87
C GLN A 119 -17.48 -1.57 9.90
N ILE A 120 -16.21 -1.74 9.53
CA ILE A 120 -15.18 -2.38 10.38
C ILE A 120 -14.45 -1.32 11.19
N THR A 121 -14.07 -0.21 10.54
CA THR A 121 -13.33 0.90 11.17
C THR A 121 -14.05 2.23 10.97
N SER A 122 -13.78 3.16 11.88
CA SER A 122 -14.28 4.54 11.85
C SER A 122 -13.24 5.42 12.52
N THR A 123 -12.16 5.71 11.82
CA THR A 123 -11.01 6.44 12.39
C THR A 123 -10.61 7.64 11.53
N ASN A 124 -9.79 8.52 12.09
CA ASN A 124 -9.29 9.70 11.37
C ASN A 124 -8.13 9.36 10.43
N GLU A 125 -7.41 8.28 10.71
CA GLU A 125 -6.24 7.86 9.95
C GLU A 125 -6.63 6.71 9.02
N ARG A 126 -6.11 6.73 7.79
CA ARG A 126 -6.52 5.73 6.78
C ARG A 126 -6.03 4.34 7.13
N GLU A 127 -6.93 3.36 7.12
CA GLU A 127 -6.58 1.94 7.06
C GLU A 127 -6.34 1.49 5.62
N SER A 128 -5.50 0.48 5.45
CA SER A 128 -5.08 0.01 4.12
C SER A 128 -4.77 -1.48 4.08
N ASN A 129 -4.56 -2.01 2.87
CA ASN A 129 -4.22 -3.40 2.62
C ASN A 129 -5.12 -4.43 3.33
N PRO A 130 -6.46 -4.29 3.26
CA PRO A 130 -7.34 -5.29 3.85
C PRO A 130 -7.22 -6.62 3.11
N GLN A 131 -7.20 -7.71 3.86
CA GLN A 131 -7.21 -9.08 3.34
C GLN A 131 -7.99 -9.99 4.30
N PHE A 132 -8.55 -11.08 3.77
CA PHE A 132 -9.06 -12.14 4.62
C PHE A 132 -7.90 -12.95 5.21
N SER A 133 -8.03 -13.40 6.46
CA SER A 133 -7.18 -14.47 6.98
C SER A 133 -7.40 -15.74 6.16
N MET A 134 -6.46 -16.68 6.25
CA MET A 134 -6.50 -17.88 5.42
C MET A 134 -7.75 -18.75 5.62
N ASP A 135 -8.24 -18.79 6.86
CA ASP A 135 -9.46 -19.46 7.28
C ASP A 135 -10.73 -18.60 7.10
N GLU A 136 -10.58 -17.39 6.57
CA GLU A 136 -11.62 -16.38 6.31
C GLU A 136 -12.44 -15.97 7.55
N ARG A 137 -11.89 -16.19 8.75
CA ARG A 137 -12.54 -15.80 10.01
C ARG A 137 -12.25 -14.35 10.38
N LYS A 138 -11.11 -13.81 9.93
CA LYS A 138 -10.64 -12.47 10.27
C LYS A 138 -10.40 -11.62 9.05
N VAL A 139 -10.53 -10.31 9.24
CA VAL A 139 -10.02 -9.29 8.34
C VAL A 139 -8.69 -8.80 8.90
N LEU A 140 -7.62 -8.95 8.14
CA LEU A 140 -6.30 -8.40 8.45
C LEU A 140 -6.11 -7.10 7.68
N PHE A 141 -5.51 -6.09 8.30
CA PHE A 141 -5.29 -4.81 7.64
C PHE A 141 -4.14 -4.03 8.28
N SER A 142 -3.61 -3.08 7.52
CA SER A 142 -2.56 -2.16 7.95
C SER A 142 -3.16 -0.86 8.48
N PHE A 143 -2.75 -0.48 9.68
CA PHE A 143 -3.08 0.79 10.31
C PHE A 143 -1.84 1.29 11.07
N ASN A 144 -1.44 2.54 10.90
CA ASN A 144 -0.24 3.10 11.56
C ASN A 144 1.01 2.22 11.49
N MET A 145 1.33 1.75 10.27
CA MET A 145 2.46 0.84 9.96
C MET A 145 2.35 -0.56 10.57
N ASN A 146 1.30 -0.86 11.33
CA ASN A 146 1.13 -2.11 12.05
C ASN A 146 0.04 -2.98 11.43
N LEU A 147 0.15 -4.28 11.65
CA LEU A 147 -0.86 -5.24 11.26
C LEU A 147 -1.88 -5.42 12.39
N TYR A 148 -3.15 -5.31 12.04
CA TYR A 148 -4.28 -5.55 12.91
C TYR A 148 -5.15 -6.67 12.36
N SER A 149 -5.96 -7.25 13.24
CA SER A 149 -6.98 -8.23 12.88
C SER A 149 -8.32 -7.87 13.50
N TRP A 150 -9.40 -8.07 12.73
CA TRP A 150 -10.78 -7.95 13.18
C TRP A 150 -11.53 -9.27 12.91
N GLU A 151 -12.09 -9.87 13.95
CA GLU A 151 -12.83 -11.13 13.87
C GLU A 151 -14.25 -10.91 13.33
N ILE A 152 -14.61 -11.60 12.26
CA ILE A 152 -15.87 -11.37 11.55
C ILE A 152 -17.09 -11.81 12.39
N ALA A 153 -16.93 -12.88 13.18
CA ALA A 153 -18.05 -13.47 13.92
C ALA A 153 -18.55 -12.58 15.08
N ASN A 154 -17.65 -11.85 15.75
CA ASN A 154 -17.97 -11.13 16.98
C ASN A 154 -17.38 -9.71 17.06
N GLY A 155 -16.61 -9.28 16.06
CA GLY A 155 -15.98 -7.97 16.03
C GLY A 155 -14.75 -7.79 16.92
N SER A 156 -14.16 -8.88 17.43
CA SER A 156 -12.95 -8.80 18.26
C SER A 156 -11.80 -8.16 17.49
N PHE A 157 -11.19 -7.13 18.07
CA PHE A 157 -10.11 -6.36 17.46
C PHE A 157 -8.79 -6.62 18.19
N ALA A 158 -7.73 -6.90 17.44
CA ALA A 158 -6.40 -7.14 18.00
C ALA A 158 -5.29 -6.54 17.14
N GLN A 159 -4.27 -5.99 17.80
CA GLN A 159 -3.02 -5.58 17.18
C GLN A 159 -2.06 -6.78 17.16
N LEU A 160 -1.43 -7.04 16.01
CA LEU A 160 -0.55 -8.19 15.79
C LEU A 160 0.94 -7.82 15.75
N THR A 161 1.28 -6.57 15.45
CA THR A 161 2.66 -6.06 15.45
C THR A 161 2.74 -4.73 16.19
N ASP A 162 3.91 -4.40 16.74
CA ASP A 162 4.18 -3.06 17.31
C ASP A 162 5.50 -2.47 16.81
N PHE A 163 5.48 -1.96 15.57
CA PHE A 163 6.61 -1.29 14.95
C PHE A 163 6.76 0.14 15.48
N LYS A 164 7.99 0.49 15.90
CA LYS A 164 8.39 1.81 16.39
C LYS A 164 9.42 2.43 15.46
N ARG A 165 9.23 3.69 15.08
CA ARG A 165 10.26 4.43 14.33
C ARG A 165 11.47 4.74 15.22
N GLY A 166 12.66 4.78 14.61
CA GLY A 166 13.90 5.10 15.30
C GLY A 166 14.44 3.95 16.14
N THR A 167 15.43 4.26 16.97
CA THR A 167 16.11 3.30 17.85
C THR A 167 15.46 3.25 19.22
N LYS A 168 15.51 2.09 19.89
CA LYS A 168 15.15 2.00 21.31
C LYS A 168 16.03 2.92 22.14
N ARG A 169 15.43 3.81 22.93
CA ARG A 169 16.18 4.61 23.90
C ARG A 169 16.84 3.66 24.90
N PRO A 170 18.16 3.72 25.10
CA PRO A 170 18.82 2.88 26.08
C PRO A 170 18.31 3.27 27.47
N ASP A 171 18.10 2.27 28.33
CA ASP A 171 17.83 2.53 29.73
C ASP A 171 18.99 3.32 30.35
N ALA A 172 18.67 4.28 31.21
CA ALA A 172 19.67 5.04 31.94
C ALA A 172 20.56 4.09 32.74
N LYS A 173 21.83 3.97 32.33
CA LYS A 173 22.82 3.16 33.03
C LYS A 173 23.35 3.97 34.20
N LEU A 174 23.14 3.47 35.42
CA LEU A 174 23.83 3.97 36.60
C LEU A 174 25.34 3.77 36.42
N SER A 175 26.12 4.78 36.76
CA SER A 175 27.57 4.69 36.93
C SER A 175 27.92 3.68 38.03
N GLU A 176 29.16 3.19 38.06
CA GLU A 176 29.61 2.26 39.11
C GLU A 176 29.49 2.89 40.51
N GLN A 177 29.76 4.20 40.64
CA GLN A 177 29.57 4.94 41.88
C GLN A 177 28.10 4.97 42.33
N GLU A 178 27.16 5.24 41.41
CA GLU A 178 25.72 5.24 41.73
C GLU A 178 25.21 3.83 42.06
N LYS A 179 25.73 2.78 41.40
CA LYS A 179 25.42 1.39 41.75
C LYS A 179 25.92 1.06 43.14
N TRP A 180 27.15 1.45 43.48
CA TRP A 180 27.72 1.27 44.82
C TRP A 180 26.90 2.00 45.87
N LEU A 181 26.60 3.28 45.66
CA LEU A 181 25.80 4.09 46.59
C LEU A 181 24.41 3.48 46.79
N LYS A 182 23.77 2.99 45.72
CA LYS A 182 22.47 2.31 45.82
C LYS A 182 22.56 1.00 46.62
N ALA A 183 23.63 0.23 46.44
CA ALA A 183 23.85 -1.00 47.20
C ALA A 183 24.10 -0.71 48.69
N ASP A 184 24.91 0.30 48.97
CA ASP A 184 25.23 0.78 50.32
C ASP A 184 23.98 1.28 51.07
N GLN A 185 23.16 2.10 50.41
CA GLN A 185 21.89 2.57 50.95
C GLN A 185 20.93 1.42 51.27
N LEU A 186 20.87 0.39 50.43
CA LEU A 186 20.04 -0.80 50.68
C LEU A 186 20.61 -1.72 51.77
N ALA A 187 21.92 -1.65 52.04
CA ALA A 187 22.56 -2.41 53.11
C ALA A 187 22.31 -1.78 54.50
N TYR A 188 22.35 -0.46 54.61
CA TYR A 188 22.25 0.24 55.90
C TYR A 188 20.84 0.71 56.27
N PHE A 189 19.97 1.05 55.31
CA PHE A 189 18.63 1.56 55.62
C PHE A 189 17.56 0.48 55.48
N GLU A 190 17.08 -0.06 56.60
CA GLU A 190 16.07 -1.11 56.64
C GLU A 190 14.76 -0.71 55.92
N ILE A 191 14.32 0.54 56.09
CA ILE A 191 13.13 1.08 55.41
C ILE A 191 13.29 1.04 53.88
N LEU A 192 14.48 1.32 53.36
CA LEU A 192 14.74 1.28 51.91
C LEU A 192 14.72 -0.15 51.39
N LYS A 193 15.24 -1.11 52.17
CA LYS A 193 15.18 -2.54 51.85
C LYS A 193 13.74 -3.03 51.78
N GLN A 194 12.93 -2.77 52.82
CA GLN A 194 11.52 -3.16 52.87
C GLN A 194 10.73 -2.57 51.68
N ARG A 195 10.91 -1.27 51.38
CA ARG A 195 10.25 -0.62 50.23
C ARG A 195 10.68 -1.22 48.90
N ASN A 196 11.96 -1.55 48.74
CA ASN A 196 12.48 -2.17 47.52
C ASN A 196 11.93 -3.59 47.31
N GLU A 197 11.83 -4.39 48.37
CA GLU A 197 11.26 -5.74 48.32
C GLU A 197 9.76 -5.69 48.03
N ALA A 198 9.00 -4.82 48.71
CA ALA A 198 7.58 -4.60 48.45
C ALA A 198 7.36 -4.15 46.99
N LYS A 199 8.16 -3.20 46.51
CA LYS A 199 8.12 -2.76 45.11
C LYS A 199 8.42 -3.90 44.14
N LYS A 200 9.45 -4.71 44.38
CA LYS A 200 9.78 -5.88 43.55
C LYS A 200 8.65 -6.91 43.53
N ALA A 201 8.00 -7.16 44.67
CA ALA A 201 6.85 -8.07 44.75
C ALA A 201 5.65 -7.53 43.95
N THR A 202 5.31 -6.25 44.12
CA THR A 202 4.28 -5.57 43.34
C THR A 202 4.60 -5.59 41.84
N ASP A 203 5.83 -5.26 41.46
CA ASP A 203 6.28 -5.27 40.06
C ASP A 203 6.23 -6.68 39.45
N LYS A 204 6.52 -7.72 40.24
CA LYS A 204 6.41 -9.12 39.80
C LYS A 204 4.96 -9.50 39.53
N ASN A 205 4.06 -9.19 40.46
CA ASN A 205 2.63 -9.47 40.31
C ASN A 205 2.04 -8.70 39.12
N LEU A 206 2.31 -7.39 39.03
CA LEU A 206 1.88 -6.55 37.92
C LEU A 206 2.44 -7.03 36.57
N LYS A 207 3.65 -7.59 36.53
CA LYS A 207 4.20 -8.17 35.29
C LYS A 207 3.52 -9.46 34.90
N ALA A 208 3.11 -10.29 35.86
CA ALA A 208 2.38 -11.52 35.60
C ALA A 208 0.94 -11.27 35.11
N ASP A 209 0.30 -10.21 35.62
CA ASP A 209 -1.09 -9.85 35.27
C ASP A 209 -1.21 -9.05 33.96
N ARG A 210 -0.08 -8.60 33.39
CA ARG A 210 -0.11 -7.83 32.13
C ARG A 210 -0.60 -8.72 30.98
N PRO A 211 -1.56 -8.23 30.17
CA PRO A 211 -1.97 -8.96 28.99
C PRO A 211 -0.79 -9.09 28.02
N LYS A 212 -0.70 -10.24 27.33
CA LYS A 212 0.28 -10.42 26.27
C LYS A 212 0.00 -9.39 25.16
N ARG A 213 1.02 -8.60 24.83
CA ARG A 213 1.00 -7.63 23.73
C ARG A 213 2.08 -8.00 22.71
N PRO A 214 1.95 -7.60 21.44
CA PRO A 214 3.03 -7.73 20.48
C PRO A 214 4.30 -7.05 20.99
N LYS A 215 5.46 -7.62 20.64
CA LYS A 215 6.75 -7.04 20.97
C LYS A 215 7.00 -5.77 20.18
N GLU A 216 7.63 -4.81 20.85
CA GLU A 216 8.14 -3.60 20.23
C GLU A 216 9.28 -3.94 19.28
N ILE A 217 9.11 -3.60 18.00
CA ILE A 217 10.11 -3.80 16.94
C ILE A 217 10.53 -2.42 16.45
N TYR A 218 11.77 -2.03 16.76
CA TYR A 218 12.32 -0.75 16.35
C TYR A 218 12.84 -0.82 14.91
N LEU A 219 12.46 0.16 14.10
CA LEU A 219 12.74 0.21 12.67
C LEU A 219 14.02 0.98 12.32
N ASP A 220 14.64 1.65 13.30
CA ASP A 220 15.76 2.56 13.09
C ASP A 220 15.42 3.63 12.02
N ASP A 221 16.19 3.69 10.93
CA ASP A 221 16.00 4.57 9.78
C ASP A 221 15.30 3.90 8.58
N LYS A 222 14.73 2.70 8.78
CA LYS A 222 14.10 1.88 7.74
C LYS A 222 12.57 2.02 7.74
N ASN A 223 11.98 1.77 6.58
CA ASN A 223 10.53 1.66 6.43
C ASN A 223 10.10 0.20 6.45
N VAL A 224 8.95 -0.10 7.05
CA VAL A 224 8.36 -1.43 7.04
C VAL A 224 7.31 -1.54 5.93
N ASP A 225 7.36 -2.63 5.18
CA ASP A 225 6.35 -3.00 4.19
C ASP A 225 6.17 -4.54 4.12
N GLN A 226 5.25 -4.99 3.27
CA GLN A 226 4.92 -6.42 3.07
C GLN A 226 4.65 -7.20 4.39
N VAL A 227 3.97 -6.57 5.34
CA VAL A 227 3.61 -7.24 6.61
C VAL A 227 2.49 -8.25 6.35
N GLN A 228 2.74 -9.53 6.65
CA GLN A 228 1.79 -10.62 6.42
C GLN A 228 1.75 -11.59 7.59
N LEU A 229 0.56 -12.07 7.93
CA LEU A 229 0.36 -13.16 8.89
C LEU A 229 0.42 -14.50 8.15
N SER A 230 1.10 -15.49 8.71
CA SER A 230 1.09 -16.85 8.18
C SER A 230 -0.29 -17.51 8.28
N PRO A 231 -0.63 -18.47 7.39
CA PRO A 231 -1.89 -19.21 7.42
C PRO A 231 -2.27 -19.82 8.77
N ASP A 232 -1.27 -20.30 9.52
CA ASP A 232 -1.43 -20.91 10.84
C ASP A 232 -1.49 -19.88 11.99
N GLY A 233 -1.27 -18.60 11.69
CA GLY A 233 -1.32 -17.51 12.66
C GLY A 233 -0.14 -17.46 13.63
N ASN A 234 0.94 -18.22 13.39
CA ASN A 234 2.09 -18.31 14.30
C ASN A 234 3.22 -17.36 13.95
N TYR A 235 3.32 -16.93 12.69
CA TYR A 235 4.42 -16.12 12.18
C TYR A 235 3.91 -14.87 11.49
N ILE A 236 4.63 -13.77 11.67
CA ILE A 236 4.45 -12.56 10.87
C ILE A 236 5.72 -12.31 10.10
N THR A 237 5.61 -12.21 8.78
CA THR A 237 6.74 -11.81 7.93
C THR A 237 6.61 -10.36 7.56
N TYR A 238 7.74 -9.68 7.42
CA TYR A 238 7.79 -8.29 6.98
C TYR A 238 9.14 -7.97 6.37
N ARG A 239 9.17 -6.90 5.58
CA ARG A 239 10.39 -6.40 4.95
C ARG A 239 10.71 -5.01 5.48
N LEU A 240 12.00 -4.79 5.75
CA LEU A 240 12.54 -3.48 6.08
C LEU A 240 13.32 -2.94 4.91
N THR A 241 12.97 -1.74 4.47
CA THR A 241 13.57 -1.04 3.34
C THR A 241 14.33 0.17 3.85
N LYS A 242 15.65 0.20 3.64
CA LYS A 242 16.45 1.42 3.81
C LYS A 242 16.42 2.20 2.51
N VAL A 243 15.65 3.29 2.50
CA VAL A 243 15.45 4.13 1.31
C VAL A 243 16.75 4.85 0.96
N ALA A 244 17.22 4.68 -0.27
CA ALA A 244 18.32 5.49 -0.78
C ALA A 244 17.82 6.88 -1.21
N THR A 245 18.65 7.89 -1.03
CA THR A 245 18.38 9.28 -1.42
C THR A 245 19.33 9.71 -2.56
N PRO A 246 19.19 9.14 -3.77
CA PRO A 246 20.04 9.51 -4.89
C PRO A 246 19.75 10.93 -5.37
N LYS A 247 20.75 11.57 -5.98
CA LYS A 247 20.56 12.87 -6.63
C LYS A 247 19.69 12.69 -7.89
N ASN A 248 18.56 13.39 -7.91
CA ASN A 248 17.67 13.44 -9.08
C ASN A 248 18.12 14.51 -10.08
N THR A 249 17.80 14.31 -11.34
CA THR A 249 17.90 15.39 -12.34
C THR A 249 16.80 16.41 -12.11
N ILE A 250 17.05 17.67 -12.46
CA ILE A 250 16.05 18.73 -12.44
C ILE A 250 15.74 19.18 -13.86
N ILE A 251 14.47 19.47 -14.13
CA ILE A 251 14.00 20.10 -15.35
C ILE A 251 13.42 21.46 -14.95
N PRO A 252 13.98 22.58 -15.44
CA PRO A 252 13.41 23.89 -15.15
C PRO A 252 11.99 24.00 -15.69
N ASN A 253 11.06 24.40 -14.83
CA ASN A 253 9.69 24.75 -15.15
C ASN A 253 9.56 26.27 -15.27
N TYR A 254 9.32 26.75 -16.49
CA TYR A 254 9.24 28.17 -16.78
C TYR A 254 7.81 28.73 -16.77
N VAL A 255 6.78 27.87 -16.74
CA VAL A 255 5.37 28.27 -16.74
C VAL A 255 4.75 27.77 -15.44
N THR A 256 4.74 28.64 -14.44
CA THR A 256 4.32 28.34 -13.07
C THR A 256 3.26 29.35 -12.62
N GLU A 257 2.38 28.93 -11.72
CA GLU A 257 1.40 29.83 -11.11
C GLU A 257 2.08 30.89 -10.23
N SER A 258 3.27 30.59 -9.69
CA SER A 258 4.04 31.50 -8.85
C SER A 258 4.74 32.63 -9.63
N GLY A 259 4.93 32.47 -10.95
CA GLY A 259 5.68 33.39 -11.79
C GLY A 259 7.21 33.28 -11.66
N PHE A 260 7.72 32.34 -10.87
CA PHE A 260 9.15 32.05 -10.75
C PHE A 260 9.51 30.75 -11.47
N THR A 261 10.75 30.62 -11.95
CA THR A 261 11.25 29.33 -12.44
C THR A 261 11.29 28.34 -11.28
N GLU A 262 10.57 27.23 -11.43
CA GLU A 262 10.50 26.14 -10.44
C GLU A 262 11.20 24.89 -10.98
N ASP A 263 11.48 23.92 -10.11
CA ASP A 263 12.10 22.65 -10.52
C ASP A 263 11.06 21.54 -10.65
N ILE A 264 10.94 20.94 -11.84
CA ILE A 264 10.32 19.63 -12.01
C ILE A 264 11.38 18.57 -11.68
N THR A 265 11.18 17.87 -10.57
CA THR A 265 12.09 16.79 -10.15
C THR A 265 11.94 15.60 -11.09
N GLY A 266 13.04 15.25 -11.77
CA GLY A 266 13.16 14.07 -12.61
C GLY A 266 13.66 12.84 -11.85
N ARG A 267 14.09 11.83 -12.60
CA ARG A 267 14.63 10.58 -12.03
C ARG A 267 16.13 10.68 -11.75
N SER A 268 16.66 9.83 -10.89
CA SER A 268 18.10 9.68 -10.72
C SER A 268 18.76 9.05 -11.97
N LYS A 269 20.05 9.29 -12.14
CA LYS A 269 20.85 8.68 -13.22
C LYS A 269 21.19 7.22 -12.89
N VAL A 270 21.44 6.43 -13.94
CA VAL A 270 21.90 5.03 -13.81
C VAL A 270 23.19 4.97 -13.00
N GLY A 271 23.30 3.99 -12.10
CA GLY A 271 24.44 3.83 -11.19
C GLY A 271 24.34 4.62 -9.89
N ALA A 272 23.27 5.37 -9.66
CA ALA A 272 23.02 5.99 -8.37
C ALA A 272 22.73 4.96 -7.27
N ALA A 273 22.88 5.36 -6.00
CA ALA A 273 22.59 4.52 -4.85
C ALA A 273 21.15 3.99 -4.90
N GLN A 274 20.99 2.70 -4.60
CA GLN A 274 19.70 2.01 -4.57
C GLN A 274 19.29 1.67 -3.14
N SER A 275 17.99 1.59 -2.90
CA SER A 275 17.46 1.14 -1.61
C SER A 275 17.87 -0.30 -1.33
N THR A 276 18.11 -0.61 -0.07
CA THR A 276 18.46 -1.97 0.38
C THR A 276 17.33 -2.55 1.21
N ASN A 277 17.20 -3.88 1.18
CA ASN A 277 16.10 -4.58 1.82
C ASN A 277 16.62 -5.66 2.76
N GLU A 278 15.90 -5.87 3.84
CA GLU A 278 16.07 -6.97 4.78
C GLU A 278 14.71 -7.62 5.02
N PHE A 279 14.70 -8.94 5.19
CA PHE A 279 13.47 -9.68 5.41
C PHE A 279 13.50 -10.36 6.78
N PHE A 280 12.37 -10.31 7.47
CA PHE A 280 12.26 -10.75 8.85
C PHE A 280 11.06 -11.69 9.04
N VAL A 281 11.20 -12.59 10.01
CA VAL A 281 10.15 -13.48 10.49
C VAL A 281 9.99 -13.26 11.99
N TYR A 282 8.80 -12.86 12.42
CA TYR A 282 8.42 -12.71 13.81
C TYR A 282 7.60 -13.92 14.27
N ASP A 283 8.17 -14.73 15.16
CA ASP A 283 7.49 -15.86 15.81
C ASP A 283 6.67 -15.34 16.99
N LEU A 284 5.34 -15.39 16.88
CA LEU A 284 4.39 -14.86 17.86
C LEU A 284 4.34 -15.71 19.15
N ALA A 285 4.63 -17.02 19.04
CA ALA A 285 4.63 -17.93 20.18
C ALA A 285 5.86 -17.67 21.06
N LYS A 286 7.04 -17.59 20.44
CA LYS A 286 8.33 -17.37 21.10
C LYS A 286 8.69 -15.91 21.33
N ASP A 287 7.87 -14.99 20.83
CA ASP A 287 8.11 -13.56 20.89
C ASP A 287 9.50 -13.14 20.35
N THR A 288 9.91 -13.75 19.24
CA THR A 288 11.28 -13.69 18.71
C THR A 288 11.29 -13.26 17.25
N VAL A 289 12.14 -12.28 16.93
CA VAL A 289 12.34 -11.77 15.57
C VAL A 289 13.61 -12.39 14.99
N LEU A 290 13.48 -12.97 13.80
CA LEU A 290 14.55 -13.63 13.06
C LEU A 290 14.81 -12.90 11.75
N VAL A 291 16.09 -12.74 11.39
CA VAL A 291 16.50 -12.17 10.09
C VAL A 291 16.71 -13.31 9.11
N VAL A 292 16.15 -13.18 7.91
CA VAL A 292 16.42 -14.13 6.81
C VAL A 292 17.79 -13.81 6.22
N LYS A 293 18.74 -14.75 6.34
CA LYS A 293 20.07 -14.63 5.76
C LYS A 293 20.04 -15.04 4.30
N THR A 294 20.76 -14.30 3.45
CA THR A 294 20.76 -14.49 1.98
C THR A 294 22.10 -15.03 1.46
N ASN A 295 23.11 -15.17 2.32
CA ASN A 295 24.47 -15.55 1.96
C ASN A 295 24.58 -16.97 1.39
N GLU A 296 23.58 -17.83 1.60
CA GLU A 296 23.58 -19.22 1.13
C GLU A 296 22.83 -19.38 -0.20
N ILE A 297 22.32 -18.29 -0.78
CA ILE A 297 21.63 -18.33 -2.08
C ILE A 297 22.66 -18.62 -3.18
N PRO A 298 22.45 -19.67 -4.00
CA PRO A 298 23.34 -19.98 -5.12
C PRO A 298 23.55 -18.78 -6.05
N GLY A 299 24.80 -18.49 -6.37
CA GLY A 299 25.19 -17.40 -7.26
C GLY A 299 25.08 -15.98 -6.68
N ILE A 300 24.79 -15.83 -5.38
CA ILE A 300 24.70 -14.50 -4.73
C ILE A 300 26.05 -13.74 -4.73
N PHE A 301 27.16 -14.47 -4.82
CA PHE A 301 28.51 -13.92 -4.91
C PHE A 301 29.04 -13.86 -6.35
N ASP A 302 28.25 -14.26 -7.35
CA ASP A 302 28.69 -14.27 -8.73
C ASP A 302 28.88 -12.86 -9.26
N ILE A 303 30.03 -12.66 -9.90
CA ILE A 303 30.40 -11.38 -10.51
C ILE A 303 29.83 -11.34 -11.93
N PRO A 304 29.15 -10.24 -12.34
CA PRO A 304 28.62 -10.12 -13.69
C PRO A 304 29.71 -10.29 -14.76
N GLU A 305 29.39 -11.04 -15.81
CA GLU A 305 30.37 -11.44 -16.83
C GLU A 305 31.01 -10.26 -17.56
N TYR A 306 30.24 -9.19 -17.83
CA TYR A 306 30.76 -7.97 -18.46
C TYR A 306 31.92 -7.35 -17.68
N LYS A 307 32.07 -7.59 -16.37
CA LYS A 307 33.22 -7.06 -15.61
C LYS A 307 34.55 -7.70 -16.04
N LYS A 308 34.53 -8.89 -16.64
CA LYS A 308 35.73 -9.53 -17.22
C LYS A 308 36.28 -8.73 -18.41
N GLU A 309 35.41 -8.01 -19.13
CA GLU A 309 35.76 -7.18 -20.29
C GLU A 309 36.39 -5.82 -19.90
N TYR A 310 36.36 -5.45 -18.61
CA TYR A 310 36.97 -4.20 -18.09
C TYR A 310 38.11 -4.47 -17.09
N PRO A 311 39.20 -5.18 -17.49
CA PRO A 311 40.26 -5.65 -16.57
C PRO A 311 41.05 -4.51 -15.89
N ALA A 312 41.02 -3.29 -16.43
CA ALA A 312 41.70 -2.13 -15.86
C ALA A 312 41.00 -1.53 -14.63
N LYS A 313 39.72 -1.88 -14.36
CA LYS A 313 38.97 -1.43 -13.16
C LYS A 313 38.83 -2.51 -12.09
N THR A 314 39.29 -3.73 -12.37
CA THR A 314 39.26 -4.87 -11.44
C THR A 314 40.54 -5.03 -10.63
N LYS A 315 41.61 -4.28 -10.94
CA LYS A 315 42.77 -4.17 -10.04
C LYS A 315 42.44 -3.15 -8.96
N PRO A 316 42.42 -3.53 -7.67
CA PRO A 316 42.38 -2.55 -6.60
C PRO A 316 43.63 -1.67 -6.75
N ALA A 317 43.45 -0.36 -6.78
CA ALA A 317 44.54 0.55 -6.50
C ALA A 317 45.13 0.16 -5.14
N ASP A 318 46.42 -0.15 -5.15
CA ASP A 318 47.36 -0.43 -4.06
C ASP A 318 46.79 -0.57 -2.62
N ASP A 319 47.11 -1.71 -2.02
CA ASP A 319 47.10 -1.99 -0.58
C ASP A 319 45.78 -1.80 0.20
N LYS A 320 45.07 -2.92 0.42
CA LYS A 320 44.70 -3.46 1.77
C LYS A 320 43.62 -4.54 1.64
N LYS A 321 44.01 -5.79 1.95
CA LYS A 321 43.17 -6.99 2.16
C LYS A 321 42.23 -7.32 1.00
N GLU A 322 42.33 -8.53 0.46
CA GLU A 322 41.25 -9.11 -0.34
C GLU A 322 39.93 -8.96 0.45
N LYS A 323 39.10 -7.99 0.06
CA LYS A 323 37.78 -7.83 0.65
C LYS A 323 37.03 -9.11 0.33
N LYS A 324 36.57 -9.82 1.36
CA LYS A 324 35.67 -10.95 1.17
C LYS A 324 34.54 -10.51 0.22
N PRO A 325 34.18 -11.34 -0.77
CA PRO A 325 33.11 -11.00 -1.69
C PRO A 325 31.84 -10.69 -0.89
N GLU A 326 31.27 -9.51 -1.13
CA GLU A 326 30.00 -9.12 -0.53
C GLU A 326 28.86 -9.74 -1.34
N PRO A 327 27.80 -10.25 -0.68
CA PRO A 327 26.65 -10.80 -1.39
C PRO A 327 25.98 -9.68 -2.19
N ARG A 328 25.51 -10.01 -3.40
CA ARG A 328 24.73 -9.08 -4.22
C ARG A 328 23.49 -8.60 -3.44
N PRO A 329 23.19 -7.29 -3.44
CA PRO A 329 21.94 -6.80 -2.88
C PRO A 329 20.75 -7.42 -3.60
N ILE A 330 19.79 -7.94 -2.84
CA ILE A 330 18.55 -8.51 -3.38
C ILE A 330 17.33 -7.92 -2.65
N ALA A 331 16.17 -8.05 -3.28
CA ALA A 331 14.89 -7.75 -2.67
C ALA A 331 14.07 -9.04 -2.67
N LEU A 332 13.65 -9.47 -1.48
CA LEU A 332 12.76 -10.62 -1.31
C LEU A 332 11.32 -10.13 -1.34
N PHE A 333 10.44 -10.90 -2.00
CA PHE A 333 9.00 -10.68 -2.08
C PHE A 333 8.24 -11.93 -1.65
N GLY A 334 7.11 -11.74 -0.97
CA GLY A 334 6.30 -12.82 -0.41
C GLY A 334 6.44 -12.88 1.12
N PRO A 335 6.25 -14.06 1.74
CA PRO A 335 5.93 -15.35 1.12
C PRO A 335 4.55 -15.35 0.44
N TYR A 336 4.46 -15.99 -0.72
CA TYR A 336 3.19 -16.26 -1.39
C TYR A 336 2.73 -17.66 -1.05
N TRP A 337 1.62 -17.77 -0.33
CA TRP A 337 1.08 -19.04 0.15
C TRP A 337 0.20 -19.72 -0.91
N SER A 338 0.22 -21.04 -0.94
CA SER A 338 -0.75 -21.86 -1.68
C SER A 338 -2.17 -21.65 -1.14
N GLU A 339 -3.19 -21.99 -1.94
CA GLU A 339 -4.62 -21.84 -1.54
C GLU A 339 -5.03 -22.66 -0.31
N ASP A 340 -4.26 -23.70 0.02
CA ASP A 340 -4.39 -24.51 1.24
C ASP A 340 -3.46 -24.06 2.38
N GLY A 341 -2.54 -23.14 2.12
CA GLY A 341 -1.65 -22.53 3.12
C GLY A 341 -0.53 -23.41 3.61
N LYS A 342 -0.32 -24.57 2.99
CA LYS A 342 0.69 -25.55 3.41
C LYS A 342 2.07 -25.27 2.81
N ASN A 343 2.09 -24.67 1.62
CA ASN A 343 3.31 -24.37 0.89
C ASN A 343 3.41 -22.85 0.68
N ASN A 344 4.63 -22.35 0.57
CA ASN A 344 4.87 -21.00 0.13
C ASN A 344 6.07 -20.92 -0.80
N VAL A 345 6.10 -19.82 -1.55
CA VAL A 345 7.26 -19.42 -2.35
C VAL A 345 7.65 -18.00 -2.01
N MET A 346 8.94 -17.74 -1.97
CA MET A 346 9.53 -16.42 -1.83
C MET A 346 10.34 -16.14 -3.10
N ILE A 347 10.22 -14.92 -3.63
CA ILE A 347 10.80 -14.50 -4.91
C ILE A 347 11.90 -13.48 -4.66
#